data_AF-A0AAW4VY14-F1
#
_entry.id   AF-A0AAW4VY14-F1
#
_cell.length_a   1.000
_cell.length_b   1.000
_cell.length_c   1.000
_cell.angle_alpha   90.00
_cell.angle_beta   90.00
_cell.angle_gamma   90.00
#
_symmetry.space_group_name_H-M   'P 1'
#
loop_
_entity.id
_entity.type
_entity.pdbx_description
1 polymer ?
#
loop_
_entity_poly.entity_id
_entity_poly.type
_entity_poly.pdbx_seq_one_letter_code
_entity_poly.pdbx_strand_id
1 'polypeptide(L)'
;MRNVAGLSTSDAQKSSDMFAKCRYMDEITGNRGVIFATGTPVSNSMTELYTMQRYLQYERLQELNMTHFDCWASRFGETVTALELAPEG
;
A
#
# COMPACT_ATOMS: atom_id res chain seq x y z
N MET A 1 0.04 5.50 -9.73
CA MET A 1 -1.09 4.58 -9.96
C MET A 1 -1.88 5.15 -11.11
N ARG A 2 -1.87 4.51 -12.28
CA ARG A 2 -2.69 4.94 -13.41
C ARG A 2 -3.45 3.72 -13.90
N ASN A 3 -4.79 3.76 -13.77
CA ASN A 3 -5.76 2.88 -14.43
C ASN A 3 -6.25 1.64 -13.63
N VAL A 4 -6.68 1.82 -12.38
CA VAL A 4 -7.57 0.85 -11.71
C VAL A 4 -8.86 1.57 -11.30
N ALA A 5 -10.00 1.03 -11.72
CA ALA A 5 -11.31 1.56 -11.36
C ALA A 5 -11.51 1.50 -9.83
N GLY A 6 -11.98 2.58 -9.22
CA GLY A 6 -12.19 2.69 -7.77
C GLY A 6 -11.01 3.25 -6.96
N LEU A 7 -9.88 3.57 -7.60
CA LEU A 7 -8.75 4.23 -6.93
C LEU A 7 -8.71 5.74 -7.21
N SER A 8 -8.60 6.54 -6.14
CA SER A 8 -8.38 7.98 -6.25
C SER A 8 -7.05 8.27 -6.94
N THR A 9 -7.08 9.02 -8.04
CA THR A 9 -5.88 9.39 -8.82
C THR A 9 -5.19 10.67 -8.31
N SER A 10 -5.79 11.34 -7.33
CA SER A 10 -5.17 12.49 -6.64
C SER A 10 -4.17 12.01 -5.60
N ASP A 11 -2.95 12.54 -5.66
CA ASP A 11 -1.94 12.31 -4.62
C ASP A 11 -2.49 12.81 -3.28
N ALA A 12 -2.77 11.88 -2.36
CA ALA A 12 -3.17 12.26 -1.01
C ALA A 12 -1.95 12.85 -0.30
N GLN A 13 -1.95 14.17 -0.06
CA GLN A 13 -0.84 14.87 0.59
C GLN A 13 -0.38 14.20 1.88
N LYS A 14 -1.32 13.66 2.67
CA LYS A 14 -1.05 12.92 3.91
C LYS A 14 -0.26 11.64 3.68
N SER A 15 -0.57 10.86 2.63
CA SER A 15 0.16 9.63 2.34
C SER A 15 1.57 9.91 1.83
N SER A 16 1.74 10.96 1.02
CA SER A 16 3.06 11.37 0.54
C SER A 16 3.96 11.89 1.66
N ASP A 17 3.40 12.68 2.59
CA ASP A 17 4.09 13.14 3.78
C ASP A 17 4.49 11.97 4.72
N MET A 18 3.57 11.04 4.97
CA MET A 18 3.88 9.84 5.76
C MET A 18 4.94 8.97 5.10
N PHE A 19 4.90 8.80 3.78
CA PHE A 19 5.93 8.08 3.04
C PHE A 19 7.31 8.71 3.24
N ALA A 20 7.41 10.03 3.07
CA ALA A 20 8.67 10.75 3.24
C ALA A 20 9.22 10.61 4.67
N LYS A 21 8.36 10.69 5.68
CA LYS A 21 8.75 10.48 7.09
C LYS A 21 9.25 9.06 7.35
N CYS A 22 8.58 8.04 6.82
CA CYS A 22 9.05 6.66 6.93
C CYS A 22 10.42 6.51 6.29
N ARG A 23 10.63 7.09 5.10
CA ARG A 23 11.93 7.03 4.43
C ARG A 23 13.05 7.70 5.21
N TYR A 24 12.78 8.87 5.75
CA TYR A 24 13.74 9.57 6.59
C TYR A 24 14.10 8.75 7.85
N MET A 25 13.09 8.20 8.53
CA MET A 25 13.31 7.35 9.71
C MET A 25 14.11 6.10 9.38
N ASP A 26 13.83 5.47 8.25
CA ASP A 26 14.55 4.29 7.77
C ASP A 26 16.03 4.59 7.52
N GLU A 27 16.33 5.74 6.88
CA GLU A 27 17.71 6.20 6.63
C GLU A 27 18.50 6.41 7.93
N ILE A 28 17.89 7.03 8.96
CA ILE A 28 18.61 7.35 10.20
C ILE A 28 18.61 6.21 11.23
N THR A 29 17.72 5.23 11.11
CA THR A 29 17.59 4.11 12.07
C THR A 29 17.97 2.74 11.49
N GLY A 30 18.26 2.65 10.19
CA GLY A 30 18.50 1.38 9.50
C GLY A 30 17.25 0.49 9.47
N ASN A 31 16.10 1.07 9.08
CA ASN A 31 14.79 0.41 9.00
C ASN A 31 14.24 -0.13 10.34
N ARG A 32 14.59 0.48 11.48
CA ARG A 32 14.16 0.04 12.83
C ARG A 32 13.36 1.09 13.60
N GLY A 33 13.06 2.22 12.97
CA GLY A 33 12.47 3.40 13.60
C GLY A 33 10.96 3.55 13.47
N VAL A 34 10.28 2.65 12.73
CA VAL A 34 8.85 2.78 12.41
C VAL A 34 8.11 1.48 12.77
N ILE A 35 7.06 1.62 13.59
CA ILE A 35 6.14 0.53 13.94
C ILE A 35 4.72 1.07 13.80
N PHE A 36 3.87 0.39 13.04
CA PHE A 36 2.46 0.72 12.93
C PHE A 36 1.67 -0.10 13.98
N ALA A 37 0.73 0.55 14.66
CA ALA A 37 -0.15 -0.07 15.63
C ALA A 37 -1.60 0.26 15.28
N THR A 38 -2.33 -0.71 14.71
CA THR A 38 -3.74 -0.57 14.32
C THR A 38 -4.48 -1.89 14.53
N GLY A 39 -5.73 -1.81 14.98
CA GLY A 39 -6.62 -2.97 15.10
C GLY A 39 -7.24 -3.41 13.76
N THR A 40 -7.13 -2.58 12.72
CA THR A 40 -7.69 -2.82 11.38
C THR A 40 -6.66 -2.41 10.34
N PRO A 41 -5.61 -3.22 10.09
CA PRO A 41 -4.52 -2.86 9.17
C PRO A 41 -4.97 -2.80 7.70
N VAL A 42 -6.08 -3.44 7.37
CA VAL A 42 -6.72 -3.44 6.05
C VAL A 42 -8.22 -3.38 6.30
N SER A 43 -8.89 -2.39 5.72
CA SER A 43 -10.32 -2.20 5.89
C SER A 43 -11.07 -2.94 4.78
N ASN A 44 -10.77 -2.62 3.53
CA ASN A 44 -11.48 -3.19 2.37
C ASN A 44 -10.75 -3.04 1.04
N SER A 45 -9.50 -2.56 1.01
CA SER A 45 -8.80 -2.34 -0.26
C SER A 45 -7.41 -2.96 -0.31
N MET A 46 -7.11 -3.63 -1.43
CA MET A 46 -5.76 -4.12 -1.74
C MET A 46 -4.72 -2.99 -1.81
N THR A 47 -5.14 -1.74 -2.06
CA THR A 47 -4.19 -0.62 -2.02
C THR A 47 -3.74 -0.27 -0.62
N GLU A 48 -4.52 -0.57 0.42
CA GLU A 48 -4.10 -0.37 1.81
C GLU A 48 -2.97 -1.33 2.14
N LEU A 49 -3.07 -2.60 1.74
CA LEU A 49 -1.99 -3.59 1.85
C LEU A 49 -0.70 -3.10 1.20
N TYR A 50 -0.79 -2.66 -0.06
CA TYR A 50 0.36 -2.12 -0.77
C TYR A 50 0.95 -0.89 -0.08
N THR A 51 0.10 0.03 0.38
CA THR A 51 0.53 1.26 1.06
C THR A 51 1.25 0.95 2.36
N MET A 52 0.74 0.01 3.16
CA MET A 52 1.38 -0.46 4.39
C MET A 52 2.75 -1.08 4.11
N GLN A 53 2.86 -1.94 3.10
CA GLN A 53 4.14 -2.52 2.71
C GLN A 53 5.10 -1.45 2.18
N ARG A 54 4.61 -0.47 1.43
CA ARG A 54 5.40 0.66 0.94
C ARG A 54 5.97 1.51 2.07
N TYR A 55 5.28 1.65 3.19
CA TYR A 55 5.80 2.36 4.35
C TYR A 55 6.83 1.53 5.14
N LEU A 56 6.55 0.26 5.36
CA LEU A 56 7.34 -0.57 6.28
C LEU A 56 8.49 -1.33 5.61
N GLN A 57 8.43 -1.55 4.29
CA GLN A 57 9.33 -2.46 3.57
C GLN A 57 9.66 -1.93 2.17
N TYR A 58 9.87 -0.62 2.03
CA TYR A 58 10.11 -0.01 0.73
C TYR A 58 11.34 -0.56 0.01
N GLU A 59 12.46 -0.77 0.73
CA GLU A 59 13.69 -1.34 0.16
C GLU A 59 13.43 -2.71 -0.46
N ARG A 60 12.61 -3.54 0.20
CA ARG A 60 12.23 -4.85 -0.33
C ARG A 60 11.42 -4.74 -1.62
N LEU A 61 10.53 -3.74 -1.73
CA LEU A 61 9.81 -3.47 -2.96
C LEU A 61 10.75 -3.00 -4.08
N GLN A 62 11.79 -2.23 -3.75
CA GLN A 62 12.81 -1.82 -4.71
C GLN A 62 13.62 -3.01 -5.23
N GLU A 63 14.12 -3.88 -4.33
CA GLU A 63 14.86 -5.10 -4.70
C GLU A 63 14.07 -6.00 -5.65
N LEU A 64 12.75 -6.05 -5.47
CA LEU A 64 11.85 -6.88 -6.26
C LEU A 64 11.27 -6.17 -7.50
N ASN A 65 11.63 -4.91 -7.75
CA ASN A 65 11.05 -4.08 -8.82
C ASN A 65 9.52 -3.96 -8.74
N MET A 66 8.97 -3.95 -7.53
CA MET A 66 7.54 -3.85 -7.23
C MET A 66 7.15 -2.51 -6.58
N THR A 67 7.86 -1.42 -6.94
CA THR A 67 7.58 -0.05 -6.46
C THR A 67 6.33 0.57 -7.09
N HIS A 68 5.72 -0.11 -8.06
CA HIS A 68 4.45 0.26 -8.67
C HIS A 68 3.38 -0.73 -8.25
N PHE A 69 2.21 -0.20 -7.89
CA PHE A 69 1.08 -1.00 -7.42
C PHE A 69 0.69 -2.09 -8.43
N ASP A 70 0.66 -1.79 -9.73
CA ASP A 70 0.24 -2.76 -10.74
C ASP A 70 1.20 -3.96 -10.82
N CYS A 71 2.51 -3.74 -10.67
CA CYS A 71 3.51 -4.80 -10.57
C CYS A 71 3.36 -5.63 -9.29
N TRP A 72 2.99 -4.99 -8.18
CA TRP A 72 2.73 -5.67 -6.92
C TRP A 72 1.44 -6.49 -6.98
N ALA A 73 0.36 -5.90 -7.51
CA ALA A 73 -0.96 -6.51 -7.62
C ALA A 73 -0.95 -7.70 -8.58
N SER A 74 -0.14 -7.67 -9.65
CA SER A 74 0.01 -8.84 -10.53
C SER A 74 0.70 -10.03 -9.84
N ARG A 75 1.43 -9.79 -8.75
CA ARG A 75 2.13 -10.85 -8.00
C ARG A 75 1.33 -11.40 -6.83
N PHE A 76 0.59 -10.53 -6.13
CA PHE A 76 -0.12 -10.88 -4.89
C PHE A 76 -1.64 -10.83 -5.01
N GLY A 77 -2.17 -10.20 -6.05
CA GLY A 77 -3.60 -10.15 -6.33
C GLY A 77 -4.03 -11.30 -7.25
N GLU A 78 -5.24 -11.77 -7.03
CA GLU A 78 -5.95 -12.68 -7.93
C GLU A 78 -7.28 -12.02 -8.31
N THR A 79 -7.61 -12.03 -9.60
CA THR A 79 -8.92 -11.58 -10.06
C THR A 79 -9.92 -12.71 -9.92
N VAL A 80 -10.73 -12.66 -8.87
CA VAL A 80 -11.82 -13.61 -8.66
C VAL A 80 -13.13 -12.96 -9.10
N THR A 81 -13.83 -13.59 -10.04
CA THR A 81 -15.22 -13.22 -10.35
C THR A 81 -16.13 -13.90 -9.34
N ALA A 82 -16.40 -13.22 -8.23
CA ALA A 82 -17.42 -13.61 -7.28
C ALA A 82 -18.66 -12.71 -7.44
N LEU A 83 -19.82 -13.26 -7.16
CA LEU A 83 -21.05 -12.47 -7.08
C LEU A 83 -20.94 -11.59 -5.83
N GLU A 84 -20.57 -10.33 -6.01
CA GLU A 84 -20.56 -9.35 -4.92
C GLU A 84 -22.03 -9.16 -4.52
N LEU A 85 -22.44 -9.70 -3.37
CA LEU A 85 -23.72 -9.28 -2.78
C LEU A 85 -23.57 -7.79 -2.49
N ALA A 86 -24.29 -6.96 -3.23
CA ALA A 86 -24.51 -5.58 -2.82
C ALA A 86 -25.01 -5.61 -1.38
N PRO A 87 -24.51 -4.73 -0.49
CA PRO A 87 -25.02 -4.67 0.86
C PRO A 87 -26.48 -4.20 0.77
N GLU A 88 -27.41 -5.13 0.81
CA GLU A 88 -28.79 -4.85 1.15
C GLU A 88 -28.80 -4.46 2.63
N GLY A 89 -28.79 -3.15 2.86
CA GLY A 89 -28.81 -2.50 4.17
C GLY A 89 -28.81 -0.99 4.01
#